data_AF-A0A7S0ALG9-F1
#
_entry.id   AF-A0A7S0ALG9-F1
#
_cell.length_a   1.000
_cell.length_b   1.000
_cell.length_c   1.000
_cell.angle_alpha   90.00
_cell.angle_beta   90.00
_cell.angle_gamma   90.00
#
_symmetry.space_group_name_H-M   'P 1'
#
loop_
_entity.id
_entity.type
_entity.pdbx_description
1 polymer ?
#
loop_
_entity_poly.entity_id
_entity_poly.type
_entity_poly.pdbx_seq_one_letter_code
_entity_poly.pdbx_strand_id
1 'polypeptide(L)'
;KLKALEVYRDTDAACFAKERQKLLLSVQSLVLPKYGFEGSQSGVHRMMSEWGPFLQDPEFRELTIEINKLLGIDMPPETWERSVENFRRIVATTQPLNRSRIAPGIAARCRAVTGAHIMGMAARRNIALTEDCADVFSQLGTGGSAQVRDAPFRPWPPNRPRPFKLFIAGTWDGYDPDEMRWHEGVFVYSVMIREEGLESFQLLIDGEWERTLYPSIEDANPKEAHAVLGPDNSGHGKNWQIGKAEYARPGTIFTIVAQLDASGVVRFVFWEPQAA
;
A
#
# COMPACT_ATOMS: atom_id res chain seq x y z
N LYS A 1 -24.04 -13.22 -4.62
CA LYS A 1 -22.58 -12.96 -4.63
C LYS A 1 -22.12 -12.34 -3.31
N LEU A 2 -22.67 -11.21 -2.86
CA LEU A 2 -22.29 -10.59 -1.59
C LEU A 2 -22.49 -11.50 -0.36
N LYS A 3 -23.66 -12.15 -0.23
CA LYS A 3 -23.94 -13.14 0.84
C LYS A 3 -22.98 -14.33 0.88
N ALA A 4 -22.41 -14.71 -0.26
CA ALA A 4 -21.45 -15.81 -0.31
C ALA A 4 -20.08 -15.40 0.27
N LEU A 5 -19.79 -14.09 0.32
CA LEU A 5 -18.58 -13.56 0.93
C LEU A 5 -18.70 -13.41 2.45
N GLU A 6 -19.91 -13.40 3.02
CA GLU A 6 -20.13 -13.23 4.47
C GLU A 6 -19.44 -14.30 5.32
N VAL A 7 -19.18 -15.48 4.76
CA VAL A 7 -18.42 -16.57 5.42
C VAL A 7 -16.99 -16.15 5.78
N TYR A 8 -16.41 -15.23 5.01
CA TYR A 8 -15.07 -14.71 5.25
C TYR A 8 -15.05 -13.50 6.20
N ARG A 9 -16.22 -12.93 6.54
CA ARG A 9 -16.32 -11.68 7.30
C ARG A 9 -15.61 -11.76 8.65
N ASP A 10 -15.78 -12.88 9.35
CA ASP A 10 -15.28 -13.08 10.72
C ASP A 10 -13.97 -13.86 10.77
N THR A 11 -13.59 -14.51 9.66
CA THR A 11 -12.38 -15.35 9.56
C THR A 11 -11.23 -14.65 8.85
N ASP A 12 -11.53 -13.77 7.89
CA ASP A 12 -10.55 -12.96 7.16
C ASP A 12 -11.19 -11.65 6.67
N ALA A 13 -11.28 -10.68 7.59
CA ALA A 13 -11.90 -9.38 7.34
C ALA A 13 -11.22 -8.61 6.19
N ALA A 14 -9.92 -8.82 5.97
CA ALA A 14 -9.17 -8.18 4.89
C ALA A 14 -9.54 -8.77 3.53
N CYS A 15 -9.62 -10.10 3.41
CA CYS A 15 -10.11 -10.78 2.22
C CYS A 15 -11.56 -10.41 1.92
N PHE A 16 -12.41 -10.39 2.95
CA PHE A 16 -13.80 -9.98 2.82
C PHE A 16 -13.93 -8.56 2.25
N ALA A 17 -13.17 -7.60 2.79
CA ALA A 17 -13.17 -6.22 2.29
C ALA A 17 -12.70 -6.13 0.82
N LYS A 18 -11.64 -6.87 0.46
CA LYS A 18 -11.08 -6.90 -0.90
C LYS A 18 -12.05 -7.51 -1.92
N GLU A 19 -12.59 -8.69 -1.64
CA GLU A 19 -13.52 -9.37 -2.54
C GLU A 19 -14.85 -8.64 -2.65
N ARG A 20 -15.31 -8.01 -1.57
CA ARG A 20 -16.46 -7.11 -1.60
C ARG A 20 -16.19 -5.91 -2.51
N GLN A 21 -15.05 -5.25 -2.39
CA GLN A 21 -14.71 -4.11 -3.25
C GLN A 21 -14.66 -4.50 -4.73
N LYS A 22 -14.06 -5.65 -5.07
CA LYS A 22 -14.06 -6.18 -6.44
C LYS A 22 -15.47 -6.43 -6.96
N LEU A 23 -16.34 -7.00 -6.11
CA LEU A 23 -17.72 -7.28 -6.46
C LEU A 23 -18.51 -5.98 -6.71
N LEU A 24 -18.34 -4.96 -5.86
CA LEU A 24 -18.94 -3.64 -6.06
C LEU A 24 -18.46 -3.00 -7.36
N LEU A 25 -17.15 -3.03 -7.61
CA LEU A 25 -16.56 -2.46 -8.81
C LEU A 25 -17.07 -3.14 -10.08
N SER A 26 -17.40 -4.44 -10.03
CA SER A 26 -17.99 -5.14 -11.18
C SER A 26 -19.34 -4.57 -11.65
N VAL A 27 -20.08 -3.93 -10.73
CA VAL A 27 -21.34 -3.23 -11.04
C VAL A 27 -21.05 -1.77 -11.36
N GLN A 28 -20.23 -1.10 -10.54
CA GLN A 28 -19.89 0.31 -10.71
C GLN A 28 -19.21 0.58 -12.06
N SER A 29 -18.40 -0.37 -12.58
CA SER A 29 -17.75 -0.24 -13.88
C SER A 29 -18.71 -0.07 -15.06
N LEU A 30 -19.95 -0.58 -14.92
CA LEU A 30 -21.01 -0.46 -15.91
C LEU A 30 -21.91 0.77 -15.69
N VAL A 31 -21.96 1.27 -14.45
CA VAL A 31 -22.87 2.35 -14.03
C VAL A 31 -22.18 3.71 -14.12
N LEU A 32 -20.97 3.84 -13.57
CA LEU A 32 -20.21 5.09 -13.51
C LEU A 32 -20.07 5.80 -14.87
N PRO A 33 -19.78 5.11 -15.99
CA PRO A 33 -19.69 5.75 -17.30
C PRO A 33 -20.97 6.46 -17.75
N LYS A 34 -22.15 6.01 -17.29
CA LYS A 34 -23.44 6.64 -17.63
C LYS A 34 -23.60 8.02 -17.00
N TYR A 35 -22.80 8.33 -15.99
CA TYR A 35 -22.82 9.57 -15.24
C TYR A 35 -21.53 10.38 -15.39
N GLY A 36 -20.70 10.07 -16.39
CA GLY A 36 -19.48 10.82 -16.70
C GLY A 36 -18.27 10.45 -15.84
N PHE A 37 -18.33 9.36 -15.08
CA PHE A 37 -17.20 8.84 -14.30
C PHE A 37 -16.60 7.61 -14.99
N GLU A 38 -15.31 7.38 -14.81
CA GLU A 38 -14.67 6.19 -15.35
C GLU A 38 -15.21 4.92 -14.66
N GLY A 39 -15.31 3.80 -15.38
CA GLY A 39 -15.69 2.50 -14.81
C GLY A 39 -14.57 1.85 -13.99
N SER A 40 -13.75 2.63 -13.29
CA SER A 40 -12.53 2.26 -12.59
C SER A 40 -12.59 2.71 -11.13
N GLN A 41 -11.59 2.33 -10.32
CA GLN A 41 -11.46 2.88 -8.97
C GLN A 41 -11.24 4.39 -8.96
N SER A 42 -10.51 4.94 -9.93
CA SER A 42 -10.34 6.38 -10.08
C SER A 42 -11.67 7.08 -10.34
N GLY A 43 -12.55 6.45 -11.13
CA GLY A 43 -13.91 6.94 -11.33
C GLY A 43 -14.76 6.87 -10.07
N VAL A 44 -14.59 5.83 -9.23
CA VAL A 44 -15.21 5.78 -7.89
C VAL A 44 -14.70 6.92 -7.02
N HIS A 45 -13.38 7.14 -6.94
CA HIS A 45 -12.80 8.23 -6.14
C HIS A 45 -13.30 9.60 -6.60
N ARG A 46 -13.36 9.82 -7.92
CA ARG A 46 -13.90 11.06 -8.49
C ARG A 46 -15.39 11.22 -8.23
N MET A 47 -16.18 10.15 -8.30
CA MET A 47 -17.59 10.20 -7.93
C MET A 47 -17.75 10.55 -6.44
N MET A 48 -16.96 9.94 -5.56
CA MET A 48 -17.00 10.20 -4.12
C MET A 48 -16.55 11.63 -3.79
N SER A 49 -15.61 12.22 -4.53
CA SER A 49 -15.17 13.62 -4.32
C SER A 49 -16.25 14.66 -4.64
N GLU A 50 -17.26 14.28 -5.43
CA GLU A 50 -18.39 15.13 -5.83
C GLU A 50 -19.61 14.99 -4.90
N TRP A 51 -19.56 14.18 -3.85
CA TRP A 51 -20.71 14.01 -2.94
C TRP A 51 -21.05 15.25 -2.11
N GLY A 52 -20.11 16.20 -1.95
CA GLY A 52 -20.23 17.35 -1.04
C GLY A 52 -21.58 18.10 -1.09
N PRO A 53 -22.09 18.50 -2.28
CA PRO A 53 -23.36 19.21 -2.40
C PRO A 53 -24.58 18.41 -1.93
N PHE A 54 -24.50 17.08 -1.92
CA PHE A 54 -25.62 16.17 -1.60
C PHE A 54 -25.63 15.73 -0.13
N LEU A 55 -24.59 16.02 0.65
CA LEU A 55 -24.48 15.53 2.03
C LEU A 55 -25.57 16.04 2.97
N GLN A 56 -26.19 17.18 2.64
CA GLN A 56 -27.29 17.78 3.40
C GLN A 56 -28.67 17.39 2.83
N ASP A 57 -28.73 16.70 1.69
CA ASP A 57 -29.98 16.23 1.10
C ASP A 57 -30.51 15.02 1.88
N PRO A 58 -31.73 15.09 2.47
CA PRO A 58 -32.26 14.01 3.30
C PRO A 58 -32.42 12.68 2.55
N GLU A 59 -32.87 12.71 1.29
CA GLU A 59 -33.08 11.51 0.48
C GLU A 59 -31.74 10.85 0.14
N PHE A 60 -30.75 11.66 -0.23
CA PHE A 60 -29.38 11.17 -0.47
C PHE A 60 -28.79 10.52 0.79
N ARG A 61 -28.99 11.13 1.97
CA ARG A 61 -28.47 10.62 3.24
C ARG A 61 -29.11 9.29 3.60
N GLU A 62 -30.43 9.19 3.54
CA GLU A 62 -31.17 7.96 3.85
C GLU A 62 -30.77 6.81 2.93
N LEU A 63 -30.76 7.05 1.62
CA LEU A 63 -30.35 6.06 0.64
C LEU A 63 -28.90 5.60 0.84
N THR A 64 -27.99 6.52 1.11
CA THR A 64 -26.57 6.19 1.33
C THR A 64 -26.37 5.35 2.60
N ILE A 65 -27.08 5.67 3.70
CA ILE A 65 -27.06 4.86 4.92
C ILE A 65 -27.59 3.45 4.65
N GLU A 66 -28.73 3.35 3.95
CA GLU A 66 -29.35 2.06 3.66
C GLU A 66 -28.47 1.20 2.76
N ILE A 67 -27.92 1.78 1.69
CA ILE A 67 -26.98 1.10 0.78
C ILE A 67 -25.76 0.63 1.56
N ASN A 68 -25.12 1.48 2.37
CA ASN A 68 -23.94 1.09 3.15
C ASN A 68 -24.26 -0.04 4.13
N LYS A 69 -25.42 0.01 4.79
CA LYS A 69 -25.90 -1.07 5.67
C LYS A 69 -26.09 -2.38 4.90
N LEU A 70 -26.74 -2.36 3.75
CA LEU A 70 -26.96 -3.54 2.89
C LEU A 70 -25.65 -4.10 2.34
N LEU A 71 -24.66 -3.25 2.11
CA LEU A 71 -23.32 -3.64 1.65
C LEU A 71 -22.37 -4.03 2.80
N GLY A 72 -22.77 -3.81 4.05
CA GLY A 72 -21.93 -4.02 5.23
C GLY A 72 -20.71 -3.09 5.29
N ILE A 73 -20.81 -1.90 4.70
CA ILE A 73 -19.79 -0.86 4.72
C ILE A 73 -20.03 0.01 5.96
N ASP A 74 -19.04 0.05 6.85
CA ASP A 74 -19.07 0.93 8.02
C ASP A 74 -18.58 2.33 7.64
N MET A 75 -19.51 3.18 7.23
CA MET A 75 -19.23 4.58 6.86
C MET A 75 -20.29 5.51 7.49
N PRO A 76 -20.10 5.90 8.76
CA PRO A 76 -21.04 6.75 9.48
C PRO A 76 -21.22 8.12 8.80
N PRO A 77 -22.42 8.72 8.79
CA PRO A 77 -22.67 10.03 8.18
C PRO A 77 -21.76 11.16 8.64
N GLU A 78 -21.30 11.09 9.88
CA GLU A 78 -20.39 12.06 10.51
C GLU A 78 -19.00 12.06 9.83
N THR A 79 -18.68 11.01 9.07
CA THR A 79 -17.40 10.86 8.37
C THR A 79 -17.44 11.36 6.93
N TRP A 80 -18.62 11.58 6.35
CA TRP A 80 -18.76 11.78 4.91
C TRP A 80 -18.10 13.05 4.40
N GLU A 81 -18.20 14.17 5.13
CA GLU A 81 -17.51 15.43 4.74
C GLU A 81 -16.00 15.24 4.65
N ARG A 82 -15.43 14.51 5.63
CA ARG A 82 -14.01 14.18 5.64
C ARG A 82 -13.65 13.24 4.49
N SER A 83 -14.49 12.24 4.22
CA SER A 83 -14.28 11.32 3.10
C SER A 83 -14.28 12.06 1.76
N VAL A 84 -15.22 12.99 1.56
CA VAL A 84 -15.26 13.85 0.36
C VAL A 84 -13.96 14.63 0.19
N GLU A 85 -13.48 15.27 1.25
CA GLU A 85 -12.24 16.04 1.20
C GLU A 85 -11.02 15.15 0.92
N ASN A 86 -10.95 13.96 1.53
CA ASN A 86 -9.91 12.98 1.24
C ASN A 86 -9.90 12.57 -0.24
N PHE A 87 -11.08 12.27 -0.81
CA PHE A 87 -11.18 11.91 -2.21
C PHE A 87 -10.87 13.07 -3.15
N ARG A 88 -11.25 14.32 -2.81
CA ARG A 88 -10.83 15.51 -3.58
C ARG A 88 -9.32 15.64 -3.62
N ARG A 89 -8.63 15.39 -2.50
CA ARG A 89 -7.17 15.44 -2.43
C ARG A 89 -6.52 14.34 -3.28
N ILE A 90 -7.01 13.10 -3.19
CA ILE A 90 -6.56 11.99 -4.04
C ILE A 90 -6.71 12.33 -5.52
N VAL A 91 -7.85 12.93 -5.90
CA VAL A 91 -8.12 13.36 -7.29
C VAL A 91 -7.25 14.56 -7.69
N ALA A 92 -6.93 15.48 -6.78
CA ALA A 92 -6.07 16.61 -7.05
C ALA A 92 -4.60 16.21 -7.23
N THR A 93 -4.10 15.25 -6.44
CA THR A 93 -2.74 14.71 -6.56
C THR A 93 -2.53 13.86 -7.80
N THR A 94 -3.62 13.44 -8.44
CA THR A 94 -3.60 12.66 -9.69
C THR A 94 -3.77 13.54 -10.94
N GLN A 95 -3.82 14.88 -10.84
CA GLN A 95 -3.72 15.77 -12.01
C GLN A 95 -2.25 15.96 -12.46
N PRO A 96 -1.96 15.99 -13.77
CA PRO A 96 -0.59 16.03 -14.26
C PRO A 96 0.13 17.35 -13.94
N LEU A 97 1.38 17.23 -13.48
CA LEU A 97 2.31 18.35 -13.28
C LEU A 97 2.51 19.11 -14.60
N ASN A 98 2.28 20.43 -14.55
CA ASN A 98 2.47 21.35 -15.64
C ASN A 98 3.92 21.25 -16.19
N ARG A 99 4.05 20.90 -17.48
CA ARG A 99 5.31 20.79 -18.22
C ARG A 99 5.99 22.16 -18.39
N SER A 100 6.56 22.70 -17.33
CA SER A 100 7.54 23.78 -17.48
C SER A 100 8.47 23.84 -16.27
N ARG A 101 9.56 23.06 -16.32
CA ARG A 101 10.88 23.32 -15.74
C ARG A 101 11.65 21.99 -15.63
N ILE A 102 12.17 21.53 -16.76
CA ILE A 102 13.38 20.70 -16.74
C ILE A 102 14.49 21.61 -17.24
N ALA A 103 15.37 22.03 -16.33
CA ALA A 103 16.63 22.65 -16.68
C ALA A 103 17.60 21.55 -17.17
N PRO A 104 18.40 21.79 -18.21
CA PRO A 104 19.33 20.80 -18.75
C PRO A 104 20.63 20.73 -17.94
N GLY A 105 21.07 19.51 -17.62
CA GLY A 105 22.30 19.18 -16.91
C GLY A 105 21.96 18.45 -15.62
N ILE A 106 22.15 17.15 -15.49
CA ILE A 106 23.45 16.47 -15.49
C ILE A 106 23.27 15.08 -16.11
N ALA A 107 23.86 14.88 -17.29
CA ALA A 107 24.13 13.57 -17.86
C ALA A 107 25.65 13.41 -17.91
N ALA A 108 26.25 12.87 -16.85
CA ALA A 108 27.63 12.38 -16.88
C ALA A 108 27.95 11.55 -15.64
N ARG A 109 28.50 10.35 -15.88
CA ARG A 109 29.06 9.35 -14.95
C ARG A 109 27.98 8.40 -14.41
N CYS A 110 27.98 7.10 -14.73
CA CYS A 110 29.10 6.18 -14.75
C CYS A 110 29.05 5.22 -15.94
N ARG A 111 30.23 4.97 -16.55
CA ARG A 111 30.50 3.81 -17.39
C ARG A 111 31.72 3.09 -16.79
N ALA A 112 31.70 1.76 -16.94
CA ALA A 112 32.77 0.78 -16.76
C ALA A 112 32.90 0.13 -15.36
N VAL A 113 32.29 -1.05 -15.22
CA VAL A 113 33.06 -2.29 -14.99
C VAL A 113 32.44 -3.39 -15.87
N THR A 114 33.22 -3.82 -16.87
CA THR A 114 33.03 -5.04 -17.64
C THR A 114 33.77 -6.19 -16.96
N GLY A 115 33.22 -7.40 -16.97
CA GLY A 115 34.00 -8.61 -16.66
C GLY A 115 33.16 -9.82 -16.27
N ALA A 116 33.07 -10.78 -17.19
CA ALA A 116 32.29 -12.01 -17.12
C ALA A 116 32.93 -13.13 -16.27
N HIS A 117 32.08 -14.13 -15.98
CA HIS A 117 32.36 -15.57 -15.82
C HIS A 117 32.91 -16.09 -14.47
N ILE A 118 32.16 -17.00 -13.82
CA ILE A 118 32.44 -18.46 -13.81
C ILE A 118 31.30 -19.22 -13.08
N MET A 119 30.89 -20.35 -13.66
CA MET A 119 29.98 -21.36 -13.12
C MET A 119 30.43 -22.01 -11.79
N GLY A 120 29.44 -22.54 -11.05
CA GLY A 120 29.50 -23.95 -10.62
C GLY A 120 29.51 -24.23 -9.12
N MET A 121 28.45 -24.88 -8.63
CA MET A 121 28.46 -26.24 -8.03
C MET A 121 27.41 -26.39 -6.93
N ALA A 122 26.47 -27.29 -7.19
CA ALA A 122 25.74 -28.03 -6.16
C ALA A 122 26.69 -29.04 -5.49
N ALA A 123 26.62 -29.18 -4.16
CA ALA A 123 26.47 -30.45 -3.45
C ALA A 123 26.77 -30.33 -1.94
N ARG A 124 25.74 -30.70 -1.16
CA ARG A 124 25.79 -31.58 0.03
C ARG A 124 26.65 -31.15 1.23
N ARG A 125 25.97 -30.94 2.36
CA ARG A 125 26.15 -31.79 3.56
C ARG A 125 24.94 -31.67 4.50
N ASN A 126 24.26 -32.80 4.69
CA ASN A 126 23.42 -33.09 5.86
C ASN A 126 24.32 -33.18 7.10
N ILE A 127 24.00 -32.46 8.17
CA ILE A 127 24.34 -32.84 9.54
C ILE A 127 23.10 -32.59 10.43
N ALA A 128 22.90 -33.54 11.33
CA ALA A 128 21.74 -33.84 12.13
C ALA A 128 21.32 -32.77 13.15
N LEU A 129 20.03 -32.84 13.48
CA LEU A 129 19.39 -32.31 14.67
C LEU A 129 20.03 -32.89 15.94
N THR A 130 20.25 -32.05 16.95
CA THR A 130 20.16 -32.43 18.36
C THR A 130 19.55 -31.29 19.15
N GLU A 131 18.71 -31.67 20.11
CA GLU A 131 17.87 -30.86 20.99
C GLU A 131 18.68 -30.10 22.07
N ASP A 132 17.95 -29.19 22.73
CA ASP A 132 18.20 -28.55 24.03
C ASP A 132 19.21 -27.40 24.15
N CYS A 133 18.64 -26.20 24.29
CA CYS A 133 18.98 -25.25 25.37
C CYS A 133 17.76 -24.36 25.66
N ALA A 134 16.83 -24.88 26.44
CA ALA A 134 15.89 -24.09 27.22
C ALA A 134 16.54 -23.78 28.58
N ASP A 135 17.24 -22.65 28.71
CA ASP A 135 17.40 -21.89 29.97
C ASP A 135 18.40 -20.73 29.82
N VAL A 136 17.99 -19.63 29.18
CA VAL A 136 18.38 -18.25 29.53
C VAL A 136 17.36 -17.33 28.86
N PHE A 137 16.28 -17.00 29.57
CA PHE A 137 15.49 -15.74 29.49
C PHE A 137 14.17 -15.95 30.24
N SER A 138 14.28 -16.43 31.47
CA SER A 138 13.25 -16.25 32.48
C SER A 138 13.68 -15.07 33.34
N GLN A 139 12.80 -14.07 33.43
CA GLN A 139 12.85 -12.94 34.35
C GLN A 139 13.76 -11.77 33.96
N LEU A 140 13.21 -10.84 33.16
CA LEU A 140 12.99 -9.45 33.57
C LEU A 140 11.90 -8.83 32.67
N GLY A 141 10.75 -8.48 33.27
CA GLY A 141 9.82 -7.51 32.69
C GLY A 141 8.57 -8.06 31.98
N THR A 142 7.61 -8.52 32.77
CA THR A 142 6.19 -8.65 32.38
C THR A 142 5.60 -7.30 31.95
N GLY A 143 4.98 -7.25 30.76
CA GLY A 143 4.09 -6.14 30.37
C GLY A 143 3.73 -6.10 28.88
N GLY A 144 2.56 -6.64 28.53
CA GLY A 144 1.83 -6.33 27.27
C GLY A 144 2.23 -7.15 26.05
N SER A 145 1.87 -8.43 25.99
CA SER A 145 0.73 -8.94 25.19
C SER A 145 0.80 -8.63 23.68
N ALA A 146 1.00 -9.71 22.91
CA ALA A 146 0.33 -9.92 21.64
C ALA A 146 -1.06 -9.26 21.63
N GLN A 147 -1.43 -8.55 20.55
CA GLN A 147 -2.79 -8.19 20.10
C GLN A 147 -2.78 -6.82 19.38
N VAL A 148 -2.38 -6.76 18.10
CA VAL A 148 -2.72 -5.61 17.24
C VAL A 148 -3.29 -6.05 15.88
N ARG A 149 -3.22 -7.34 15.51
CA ARG A 149 -3.58 -7.77 14.16
C ARG A 149 -5.09 -7.75 13.87
N ASP A 150 -5.95 -7.99 14.87
CA ASP A 150 -7.40 -8.12 14.68
C ASP A 150 -8.23 -6.88 15.09
N ALA A 151 -7.57 -5.78 15.49
CA ALA A 151 -8.29 -4.55 15.78
C ALA A 151 -8.78 -3.88 14.47
N PRO A 152 -9.99 -3.29 14.46
CA PRO A 152 -10.46 -2.53 13.31
C PRO A 152 -9.47 -1.41 12.98
N PHE A 153 -9.18 -1.25 11.69
CA PHE A 153 -8.26 -0.22 11.23
C PHE A 153 -8.76 1.16 11.67
N ARG A 154 -7.92 1.87 12.43
CA ARG A 154 -8.12 3.27 12.77
C ARG A 154 -7.00 4.06 12.12
N PRO A 155 -7.29 5.04 11.26
CA PRO A 155 -6.23 5.82 10.62
C PRO A 155 -5.45 6.64 11.65
N TRP A 156 -4.22 7.02 11.30
CA TRP A 156 -3.41 7.93 12.11
C TRP A 156 -4.19 9.23 12.43
N PRO A 157 -4.21 9.70 13.70
CA PRO A 157 -4.99 10.86 14.08
C PRO A 157 -4.53 12.13 13.34
N PRO A 158 -5.47 12.97 12.85
CA PRO A 158 -5.11 14.28 12.33
C PRO A 158 -4.45 15.10 13.46
N ASN A 159 -3.40 15.85 13.11
CA ASN A 159 -2.60 16.68 14.03
C ASN A 159 -1.59 15.94 14.93
N ARG A 160 -1.42 14.62 14.79
CA ARG A 160 -0.31 13.92 15.44
C ARG A 160 0.93 13.93 14.52
N PRO A 161 2.12 14.35 15.00
CA PRO A 161 3.33 14.38 14.18
C PRO A 161 3.70 12.97 13.72
N ARG A 162 4.41 12.81 12.60
CA ARG A 162 4.85 11.51 12.13
C ARG A 162 5.64 10.77 13.22
N PRO A 163 5.38 9.47 13.46
CA PRO A 163 6.03 8.74 14.55
C PRO A 163 7.51 8.41 14.27
N PHE A 164 7.90 8.33 12.99
CA PHE A 164 9.25 8.02 12.53
C PHE A 164 9.46 8.57 11.12
N LYS A 165 10.69 8.46 10.60
CA LYS A 165 10.95 8.61 9.16
C LYS A 165 10.79 7.26 8.48
N LEU A 166 10.16 7.23 7.32
CA LEU A 166 10.05 6.03 6.51
C LEU A 166 10.85 6.24 5.24
N PHE A 167 11.72 5.30 4.93
CA PHE A 167 12.51 5.29 3.72
C PHE A 167 12.05 4.17 2.81
N ILE A 168 12.32 4.30 1.52
CA ILE A 168 12.08 3.29 0.51
C ILE A 168 13.39 2.97 -0.19
N ALA A 169 13.64 1.68 -0.44
CA ALA A 169 14.80 1.21 -1.17
C ALA A 169 14.31 0.24 -2.25
N GLY A 170 14.73 0.44 -3.51
CA GLY A 170 14.23 -0.36 -4.61
C GLY A 170 15.20 -0.51 -5.78
N THR A 171 14.78 -1.29 -6.78
CA THR A 171 15.63 -1.63 -7.93
C THR A 171 16.02 -0.42 -8.78
N TRP A 172 15.26 0.68 -8.75
CA TRP A 172 15.55 1.89 -9.51
C TRP A 172 16.80 2.63 -9.02
N ASP A 173 17.25 2.50 -7.79
CA ASP A 173 18.47 3.15 -7.30
C ASP A 173 19.50 2.17 -6.77
N GLY A 174 19.27 0.87 -7.00
CA GLY A 174 20.14 -0.19 -6.46
C GLY A 174 19.95 -0.38 -4.96
N TYR A 175 18.72 -0.13 -4.48
CA TYR A 175 18.34 -0.18 -3.07
C TYR A 175 19.05 0.88 -2.21
N ASP A 176 19.25 2.08 -2.77
CA ASP A 176 19.74 3.23 -1.99
C ASP A 176 18.55 3.87 -1.26
N PRO A 177 18.50 3.90 0.10
CA PRO A 177 17.32 4.38 0.81
C PRO A 177 17.02 5.86 0.58
N ASP A 178 15.80 6.19 0.12
CA ASP A 178 15.29 7.57 -0.01
C ASP A 178 14.12 7.85 0.95
N GLU A 179 14.07 9.05 1.54
CA GLU A 179 13.05 9.42 2.54
C GLU A 179 11.69 9.63 1.86
N MET A 180 10.68 8.88 2.28
CA MET A 180 9.30 9.09 1.84
C MET A 180 8.73 10.40 2.40
N ARG A 181 7.89 11.07 1.62
CA ARG A 181 7.20 12.29 2.05
C ARG A 181 6.08 11.93 3.02
N TRP A 182 5.99 12.67 4.12
CA TRP A 182 4.88 12.55 5.06
C TRP A 182 3.73 13.51 4.70
N HIS A 183 2.51 12.99 4.61
CA HIS A 183 1.31 13.80 4.41
C HIS A 183 0.15 13.22 5.22
N GLU A 184 -0.31 13.96 6.24
CA GLU A 184 -1.57 13.69 6.96
C GLU A 184 -1.84 12.22 7.34
N GLY A 185 -0.85 11.51 7.91
CA GLY A 185 -1.03 10.14 8.37
C GLY A 185 -0.57 9.05 7.42
N VAL A 186 -0.07 9.43 6.23
CA VAL A 186 0.50 8.49 5.25
C VAL A 186 1.89 8.93 4.80
N PHE A 187 2.70 7.94 4.41
CA PHE A 187 3.95 8.16 3.69
C PHE A 187 3.73 7.94 2.20
N VAL A 188 4.30 8.83 1.38
CA VAL A 188 4.10 8.85 -0.07
C VAL A 188 5.44 8.95 -0.78
N TYR A 189 5.62 8.15 -1.83
CA TYR A 189 6.78 8.19 -2.70
C TYR A 189 6.37 7.99 -4.15
N SER A 190 7.00 8.72 -5.08
CA SER A 190 6.73 8.60 -6.51
C SER A 190 7.93 7.96 -7.20
N VAL A 191 7.71 6.86 -7.91
CA VAL A 191 8.75 6.12 -8.63
C VAL A 191 8.43 6.09 -10.13
N MET A 192 9.43 6.33 -10.96
CA MET A 192 9.31 6.14 -12.41
C MET A 192 9.79 4.73 -12.78
N ILE A 193 8.95 4.01 -13.51
CA ILE A 193 9.25 2.66 -13.98
C ILE A 193 10.28 2.72 -15.10
N ARG A 194 11.35 1.93 -14.99
CA ARG A 194 12.45 1.88 -15.97
C ARG A 194 12.13 0.97 -17.16
N GLU A 195 13.13 0.75 -18.00
CA GLU A 195 13.02 0.03 -19.28
C GLU A 195 12.46 -1.39 -19.15
N GLU A 196 12.70 -2.06 -18.02
CA GLU A 196 12.23 -3.43 -17.78
C GLU A 196 10.73 -3.52 -17.45
N GLY A 197 10.09 -2.40 -17.13
CA GLY A 197 8.67 -2.39 -16.76
C GLY A 197 8.38 -3.07 -15.41
N LEU A 198 9.42 -3.39 -14.63
CA LEU A 198 9.35 -4.08 -13.35
C LEU A 198 10.23 -3.36 -12.34
N GLU A 199 9.69 -3.08 -11.16
CA GLU A 199 10.46 -2.49 -10.06
C GLU A 199 10.10 -3.18 -8.74
N SER A 200 11.10 -3.55 -7.96
CA SER A 200 10.95 -4.17 -6.64
C SER A 200 11.42 -3.23 -5.54
N PHE A 201 10.75 -3.25 -4.38
CA PHE A 201 11.12 -2.39 -3.25
C PHE A 201 10.79 -2.96 -1.86
N GLN A 202 11.44 -2.38 -0.85
CA GLN A 202 11.16 -2.54 0.57
C GLN A 202 11.09 -1.17 1.25
N LEU A 203 10.57 -1.14 2.48
CA LEU A 203 10.48 0.09 3.27
C LEU A 203 11.33 -0.05 4.54
N LEU A 204 12.01 1.00 4.95
CA LEU A 204 12.94 1.00 6.08
C LEU A 204 12.50 2.04 7.11
N ILE A 205 12.31 1.64 8.36
CA ILE A 205 12.07 2.61 9.43
C ILE A 205 13.40 3.28 9.79
N ASP A 206 13.41 4.61 9.76
CA ASP A 206 14.57 5.48 10.02
C ASP A 206 15.79 5.20 9.12
N GLY A 207 15.60 4.50 8.00
CA GLY A 207 16.64 4.17 7.03
C GLY A 207 17.49 2.95 7.41
N GLU A 208 17.06 2.18 8.41
CA GLU A 208 17.81 1.03 8.95
C GLU A 208 17.33 -0.30 8.35
N TRP A 209 18.26 -1.07 7.77
CA TRP A 209 17.97 -2.40 7.18
C TRP A 209 17.55 -3.43 8.24
N GLU A 210 17.94 -3.24 9.49
CA GLU A 210 17.52 -4.04 10.63
C GLU A 210 16.05 -3.80 11.00
N ARG A 211 15.44 -2.73 10.49
CA ARG A 211 14.05 -2.32 10.74
C ARG A 211 13.25 -2.25 9.43
N THR A 212 13.40 -3.31 8.62
CA THR A 212 12.76 -3.43 7.32
C THR A 212 11.31 -3.85 7.45
N LEU A 213 10.43 -3.19 6.72
CA LEU A 213 9.07 -3.64 6.43
C LEU A 213 9.03 -4.28 5.06
N TYR A 214 8.37 -5.42 4.96
CA TYR A 214 8.35 -6.25 3.76
C TYR A 214 7.04 -7.06 3.68
N PRO A 215 6.65 -7.56 2.50
CA PRO A 215 5.47 -8.40 2.36
C PRO A 215 5.68 -9.81 2.92
N SER A 216 4.58 -10.48 3.28
CA SER A 216 4.62 -11.87 3.75
C SER A 216 5.00 -12.90 2.69
N ILE A 217 4.99 -12.53 1.41
CA ILE A 217 5.33 -13.37 0.26
C ILE A 217 6.36 -12.67 -0.62
N GLU A 218 7.07 -13.43 -1.45
CA GLU A 218 8.01 -12.91 -2.44
C GLU A 218 7.28 -12.22 -3.60
N ASP A 219 7.87 -11.15 -4.12
CA ASP A 219 7.36 -10.37 -5.27
C ASP A 219 5.87 -10.04 -5.19
N ALA A 220 5.45 -9.57 -4.01
CA ALA A 220 4.05 -9.30 -3.71
C ALA A 220 3.54 -8.13 -4.54
N ASN A 221 2.34 -8.29 -5.12
CA ASN A 221 1.64 -7.23 -5.83
C ASN A 221 0.24 -6.97 -5.22
N PRO A 222 -0.47 -5.90 -5.60
CA PRO A 222 -1.72 -5.53 -4.94
C PRO A 222 -2.86 -6.53 -5.22
N LYS A 223 -2.73 -7.34 -6.28
CA LYS A 223 -3.72 -8.38 -6.64
C LYS A 223 -3.56 -9.63 -5.79
N GLU A 224 -2.37 -9.91 -5.26
CA GLU A 224 -2.08 -11.03 -4.36
C GLU A 224 -2.37 -10.67 -2.90
N ALA A 225 -2.82 -11.65 -2.11
CA ALA A 225 -3.00 -11.47 -0.67
C ALA A 225 -1.65 -11.56 0.03
N HIS A 226 -1.30 -10.52 0.79
CA HIS A 226 -0.06 -10.47 1.57
C HIS A 226 -0.25 -9.53 2.76
N ALA A 227 0.49 -9.78 3.83
CA ALA A 227 0.55 -8.92 5.01
C ALA A 227 1.85 -8.09 5.01
N VAL A 228 1.83 -6.94 5.68
CA VAL A 228 3.05 -6.20 6.02
C VAL A 228 3.69 -6.88 7.24
N LEU A 229 4.94 -7.31 7.11
CA LEU A 229 5.78 -7.89 8.17
C LEU A 229 6.89 -6.90 8.57
N GLY A 230 7.64 -7.26 9.61
CA GLY A 230 8.60 -6.38 10.25
C GLY A 230 7.95 -5.41 11.26
N PRO A 231 8.70 -4.40 11.73
CA PRO A 231 10.08 -4.09 11.36
C PRO A 231 11.08 -5.10 11.94
N ASP A 232 11.82 -5.79 11.08
CA ASP A 232 12.92 -6.71 11.45
C ASP A 232 13.88 -6.91 10.25
N ASN A 233 14.88 -7.79 10.40
CA ASN A 233 15.89 -8.09 9.37
C ASN A 233 15.58 -9.36 8.55
N SER A 234 14.37 -9.90 8.63
CA SER A 234 13.94 -11.12 7.94
C SER A 234 13.31 -10.85 6.56
N GLY A 235 13.49 -9.65 6.04
CA GLY A 235 12.92 -9.20 4.77
C GLY A 235 13.70 -9.64 3.52
N HIS A 236 14.90 -10.22 3.65
CA HIS A 236 15.71 -10.58 2.48
C HIS A 236 14.94 -11.47 1.50
N GLY A 237 14.92 -11.08 0.22
CA GLY A 237 14.18 -11.78 -0.85
C GLY A 237 12.67 -11.48 -0.90
N LYS A 238 12.11 -10.73 0.04
CA LYS A 238 10.67 -10.41 0.10
C LYS A 238 10.43 -8.95 -0.27
N ASN A 239 10.07 -8.70 -1.51
CA ASN A 239 9.85 -7.36 -2.04
C ASN A 239 8.40 -7.17 -2.48
N TRP A 240 7.91 -5.94 -2.40
CA TRP A 240 6.77 -5.54 -3.21
C TRP A 240 7.24 -5.31 -4.65
N GLN A 241 6.41 -5.65 -5.63
CA GLN A 241 6.78 -5.57 -7.04
C GLN A 241 5.72 -4.86 -7.89
N ILE A 242 6.12 -3.73 -8.47
CA ILE A 242 5.33 -2.97 -9.44
C ILE A 242 5.55 -3.57 -10.83
N GLY A 243 4.48 -3.68 -11.62
CA GLY A 243 4.56 -4.10 -13.03
C GLY A 243 4.31 -5.60 -13.28
N LYS A 244 4.31 -6.43 -12.23
CA LYS A 244 4.00 -7.87 -12.34
C LYS A 244 2.54 -8.13 -12.65
N ALA A 245 1.65 -7.44 -11.92
CA ALA A 245 0.21 -7.63 -12.01
C ALA A 245 -0.49 -6.57 -12.87
N GLU A 246 0.12 -5.41 -13.04
CA GLU A 246 -0.36 -4.31 -13.88
C GLU A 246 0.67 -4.01 -14.96
N TYR A 247 0.24 -3.68 -16.18
CA TYR A 247 1.18 -3.31 -17.23
C TYR A 247 1.76 -1.93 -16.92
N ALA A 248 3.01 -1.90 -16.46
CA ALA A 248 3.75 -0.69 -16.17
C ALA A 248 4.65 -0.35 -17.37
N ARG A 249 4.21 0.60 -18.21
CA ARG A 249 5.04 1.07 -19.34
C ARG A 249 6.28 1.78 -18.79
N PRO A 250 7.46 1.61 -19.41
CA PRO A 250 8.61 2.47 -19.10
C PRO A 250 8.23 3.95 -19.17
N GLY A 251 8.66 4.72 -18.17
CA GLY A 251 8.29 6.13 -17.99
C GLY A 251 6.96 6.37 -17.26
N THR A 252 6.18 5.32 -16.96
CA THR A 252 4.99 5.46 -16.09
C THR A 252 5.47 5.79 -14.68
N ILE A 253 4.84 6.77 -14.03
CA ILE A 253 5.11 7.10 -12.64
C ILE A 253 4.08 6.36 -11.79
N PHE A 254 4.52 5.70 -10.73
CA PHE A 254 3.66 5.10 -9.72
C PHE A 254 3.80 5.87 -8.41
N THR A 255 2.69 6.06 -7.70
CA THR A 255 2.67 6.61 -6.35
C THR A 255 2.51 5.46 -5.37
N ILE A 256 3.53 5.26 -4.55
CA ILE A 256 3.57 4.28 -3.46
C ILE A 256 3.09 4.98 -2.19
N VAL A 257 2.15 4.35 -1.49
CA VAL A 257 1.56 4.85 -0.26
C VAL A 257 1.70 3.81 0.85
N ALA A 258 2.27 4.21 1.97
CA ALA A 258 2.30 3.42 3.20
C ALA A 258 1.44 4.10 4.27
N GLN A 259 0.42 3.39 4.75
CA GLN A 259 -0.58 3.93 5.67
C GLN A 259 -0.41 3.36 7.08
N LEU A 260 -0.36 4.27 8.06
CA LEU A 260 -0.30 3.93 9.47
C LEU A 260 -1.69 3.72 10.06
N ASP A 261 -1.80 2.82 11.04
CA ASP A 261 -2.89 2.85 11.99
C ASP A 261 -2.62 3.85 13.13
N ALA A 262 -3.62 4.05 14.01
CA ALA A 262 -3.55 4.95 15.15
C ALA A 262 -2.46 4.59 16.19
N SER A 263 -1.93 3.36 16.15
CA SER A 263 -0.80 2.94 16.99
C SER A 263 0.56 3.28 16.38
N GLY A 264 0.59 3.69 15.10
CA GLY A 264 1.82 4.02 14.37
C GLY A 264 2.43 2.81 13.66
N VAL A 265 1.66 1.74 13.46
CA VAL A 265 2.11 0.58 12.69
C VAL A 265 1.68 0.75 11.23
N VAL A 266 2.58 0.49 10.29
CA VAL A 266 2.24 0.44 8.86
C VAL A 266 1.35 -0.78 8.61
N ARG A 267 0.09 -0.53 8.25
CA ARG A 267 -0.89 -1.60 7.99
C ARG A 267 -1.04 -1.94 6.53
N PHE A 268 -0.90 -0.94 5.67
CA PHE A 268 -1.13 -1.07 4.24
C PHE A 268 0.01 -0.43 3.46
N VAL A 269 0.45 -1.14 2.43
CA VAL A 269 1.34 -0.65 1.39
C VAL A 269 0.65 -0.93 0.07
N PHE A 270 0.44 0.11 -0.74
CA PHE A 270 -0.18 0.00 -2.05
C PHE A 270 0.41 1.03 -3.00
N TRP A 271 0.19 0.84 -4.29
CA TRP A 271 0.65 1.75 -5.31
C TRP A 271 -0.32 1.83 -6.47
N GLU A 272 -0.31 2.97 -7.14
CA GLU A 272 -1.14 3.22 -8.32
C GLU A 272 -0.38 4.04 -9.35
N PRO A 273 -0.64 3.82 -10.65
CA PRO A 273 -0.06 4.65 -11.69
C PRO A 273 -0.61 6.07 -11.58
N GLN A 274 0.28 7.07 -11.66
CA GLN A 274 -0.11 8.46 -11.77
C GLN A 274 -0.74 8.69 -13.15
N ALA A 275 -1.90 9.33 -13.19
CA ALA A 275 -2.56 9.65 -14.44
C ALA A 275 -1.68 10.61 -15.27
N ALA A 276 -1.57 10.31 -16.57
CA ALA A 276 -0.78 11.08 -17.54
C ALA A 276 -1.48 12.38 -17.95
#